data_AF-A0A1N6N0S7-F1
#
_entry.id   AF-A0A1N6N0S7-F1
#
_cell.length_a   1.000
_cell.length_b   1.000
_cell.length_c   1.000
_cell.angle_alpha   90.00
_cell.angle_beta   90.00
_cell.angle_gamma   90.00
#
_symmetry.space_group_name_H-M   'P 1'
#
loop_
_entity.id
_entity.type
_entity.pdbx_description
1 polymer ?
#
loop_
_entity_poly.entity_id
_entity_poly.type
_entity_poly.pdbx_seq_one_letter_code
_entity_poly.pdbx_strand_id
1 'polypeptide(L)'
;MRLLMNVELSQEQNKFYTMISSYPRISIFWDWQICEIDFYLWERDKDTLSIGEKALAQFFISVWTKNSKWEFDFTEAGLFLGKEERQLIANWILEPFWP
;
A
#
# COMPACT_ATOMS: atom_id res chain seq x y z
N MET A 1 12.26 -5.61 -15.95
CA MET A 1 13.07 -6.08 -14.80
C MET A 1 14.11 -5.01 -14.49
N ARG A 2 13.85 -4.14 -13.51
CA ARG A 2 14.75 -3.04 -13.11
C ARG A 2 15.49 -3.51 -11.86
N LEU A 3 16.81 -3.60 -11.93
CA LEU A 3 17.67 -4.07 -10.83
C LEU A 3 17.63 -3.04 -9.69
N LEU A 4 16.97 -3.37 -8.58
CA LEU A 4 17.17 -2.71 -7.29
C LEU A 4 18.47 -3.29 -6.72
N MET A 5 19.59 -2.60 -6.93
CA MET A 5 20.88 -2.99 -6.34
C MET A 5 20.86 -2.77 -4.82
N ASN A 6 20.95 -3.88 -4.08
CA ASN A 6 21.43 -4.02 -2.69
C ASN A 6 20.48 -3.71 -1.52
N VAL A 7 19.20 -4.04 -1.60
CA VAL A 7 18.36 -4.19 -0.40
C VAL A 7 17.80 -5.61 -0.32
N GLU A 8 18.21 -6.35 0.72
CA GLU A 8 17.59 -7.63 1.04
C GLU A 8 16.29 -7.39 1.82
N LEU A 9 15.17 -7.43 1.10
CA LEU A 9 13.84 -7.37 1.70
C LEU A 9 13.55 -8.68 2.45
N SER A 10 12.89 -8.58 3.61
CA SER A 10 12.30 -9.73 4.30
C SER A 10 11.28 -10.44 3.39
N GLN A 11 10.88 -11.66 3.75
CA GLN A 11 9.84 -12.37 3.00
C GLN A 11 8.52 -11.58 2.96
N GLU A 12 8.13 -10.97 4.09
CA GLU A 12 6.89 -10.19 4.18
C GLU A 12 7.00 -8.84 3.45
N GLN A 13 8.17 -8.19 3.49
CA GLN A 13 8.44 -7.00 2.67
C GLN A 13 8.38 -7.31 1.17
N ASN A 14 8.90 -8.46 0.73
CA ASN A 14 8.80 -8.90 -0.66
C ASN A 14 7.34 -9.19 -1.08
N LYS A 15 6.55 -9.83 -0.20
CA LYS A 15 5.11 -10.02 -0.45
C LYS A 15 4.40 -8.68 -0.60
N PHE A 16 4.68 -7.73 0.28
CA PHE A 16 4.11 -6.39 0.20
C PHE A 16 4.54 -5.63 -1.05
N TYR A 17 5.84 -5.64 -1.37
CA TYR A 17 6.38 -5.06 -2.60
C TYR A 17 5.66 -5.60 -3.84
N THR A 18 5.49 -6.93 -3.90
CA THR A 18 4.77 -7.58 -5.01
C THR A 18 3.31 -7.10 -5.06
N MET A 19 2.64 -7.06 -3.92
CA MET A 19 1.24 -6.62 -3.78
C MET A 19 1.03 -5.18 -4.27
N ILE A 20 1.91 -4.24 -3.88
CA ILE A 20 1.78 -2.82 -4.24
C ILE A 20 2.32 -2.48 -5.63
N SER A 21 3.20 -3.31 -6.21
CA SER A 21 3.83 -3.06 -7.52
C SER A 21 2.84 -2.97 -8.68
N SER A 22 1.64 -3.52 -8.51
CA SER A 22 0.52 -3.41 -9.47
C SER A 22 -0.11 -2.02 -9.50
N TYR A 23 0.19 -1.16 -8.52
CA TYR A 23 -0.42 0.16 -8.34
C TYR A 23 0.67 1.26 -8.36
N PRO A 24 1.25 1.58 -9.53
CA PRO A 24 2.43 2.45 -9.62
C PRO A 24 2.19 3.86 -9.07
N ARG A 25 0.97 4.42 -9.16
CA ARG A 25 0.65 5.73 -8.56
C ARG A 25 0.67 5.74 -7.04
N ILE A 26 0.58 4.57 -6.41
CA ILE A 26 0.58 4.40 -4.95
C ILE A 26 1.96 3.90 -4.49
N SER A 27 2.59 3.00 -5.25
CA SER A 27 3.90 2.43 -4.88
C SER A 27 5.02 3.48 -4.77
N ILE A 28 4.85 4.67 -5.37
CA ILE A 28 5.82 5.77 -5.27
C ILE A 28 6.02 6.27 -3.83
N PHE A 29 5.06 6.04 -2.93
CA PHE A 29 5.17 6.50 -1.55
C PHE A 29 6.13 5.64 -0.71
N TRP A 30 6.61 4.51 -1.22
CA TRP A 30 7.56 3.65 -0.53
C TRP A 30 8.96 3.83 -1.10
N ASP A 31 9.90 4.20 -0.22
CA ASP A 31 11.32 4.15 -0.52
C ASP A 31 11.87 2.76 -0.17
N TRP A 32 12.07 1.97 -1.22
CA TRP A 32 12.58 0.59 -1.11
C TRP A 32 14.08 0.52 -0.84
N GLN A 33 14.82 1.64 -0.94
CA GLN A 33 16.25 1.67 -0.58
C GLN A 33 16.44 1.68 0.93
N ILE A 34 15.56 2.40 1.64
CA ILE A 34 15.60 2.49 3.11
C ILE A 34 14.49 1.68 3.79
N CYS A 35 13.59 1.04 3.02
CA CYS A 35 12.43 0.30 3.51
C CYS A 35 11.54 1.16 4.42
N GLU A 36 11.16 2.33 3.94
CA GLU A 36 10.25 3.24 4.66
C GLU A 36 9.20 3.82 3.72
N ILE A 37 8.14 4.38 4.31
CA ILE A 37 7.17 5.20 3.60
C ILE A 37 7.58 6.66 3.68
N ASP A 38 7.57 7.36 2.54
CA ASP A 38 7.77 8.80 2.46
C ASP A 38 6.46 9.52 2.79
N PHE A 39 6.27 9.83 4.08
CA PHE A 39 5.11 10.57 4.54
C PHE A 39 5.06 12.02 4.04
N TYR A 40 6.20 12.62 3.71
CA TYR A 40 6.23 13.96 3.12
C TYR A 40 5.63 13.93 1.71
N LEU A 41 6.03 12.95 0.91
CA LEU A 41 5.46 12.71 -0.41
C LEU A 41 3.97 12.37 -0.35
N TRP A 42 3.57 11.52 0.60
CA TRP A 42 2.17 11.20 0.85
C TRP A 42 1.35 12.46 1.15
N GLU A 43 1.74 13.27 2.14
CA GLU A 43 0.98 14.48 2.51
C GLU A 43 0.91 15.50 1.37
N ARG A 44 1.96 15.60 0.55
CA ARG A 44 1.98 16.49 -0.61
C ARG A 44 1.03 16.05 -1.72
N ASP A 45 0.96 14.75 -2.01
CA ASP A 45 0.36 14.23 -3.24
C ASP A 45 -0.96 13.48 -3.03
N LYS A 46 -1.34 13.12 -1.79
CA LYS A 46 -2.55 12.33 -1.50
C LYS A 46 -3.84 12.90 -2.06
N ASP A 47 -3.95 14.23 -2.17
CA ASP A 47 -5.15 14.90 -2.69
C ASP A 47 -5.20 14.95 -4.22
N THR A 48 -4.14 14.48 -4.90
CA THR A 48 -4.12 14.25 -6.36
C THR A 48 -4.61 12.86 -6.75
N LEU A 49 -4.82 11.98 -5.76
CA LEU A 49 -5.37 10.66 -5.94
C LEU A 49 -6.89 10.75 -6.08
N SER A 50 -7.48 9.87 -6.88
CA SER A 50 -8.92 9.62 -6.81
C SER A 50 -9.30 9.06 -5.43
N ILE A 51 -10.58 9.13 -5.08
CA ILE A 51 -11.07 8.62 -3.79
C ILE A 51 -10.73 7.12 -3.63
N GLY A 52 -10.88 6.32 -4.69
CA GLY A 52 -10.50 4.91 -4.67
C GLY A 52 -8.99 4.69 -4.49
N GLU A 53 -8.15 5.45 -5.20
CA GLU A 53 -6.69 5.37 -5.01
C GLU A 53 -6.27 5.79 -3.60
N LYS A 54 -6.91 6.81 -3.03
CA LYS A 54 -6.64 7.28 -1.66
C LYS A 54 -7.03 6.20 -0.63
N ALA A 55 -8.21 5.60 -0.78
CA ALA A 55 -8.65 4.49 0.07
C ALA A 55 -7.72 3.27 -0.02
N LEU A 56 -7.29 2.90 -1.23
CA LEU A 56 -6.34 1.80 -1.43
C LEU A 56 -4.94 2.14 -0.87
N ALA A 57 -4.48 3.37 -1.03
CA ALA A 57 -3.22 3.82 -0.45
C ALA A 57 -3.26 3.75 1.08
N GLN A 58 -4.32 4.27 1.71
CA GLN A 58 -4.50 4.19 3.16
C GLN A 58 -4.48 2.74 3.66
N PHE A 59 -5.10 1.81 2.94
CA PHE A 59 -4.97 0.37 3.23
C PHE A 59 -3.50 -0.07 3.27
N PHE A 60 -2.73 0.20 2.21
CA PHE A 60 -1.32 -0.18 2.15
C PHE A 60 -0.47 0.49 3.24
N ILE A 61 -0.74 1.76 3.57
CA ILE A 61 -0.06 2.47 4.66
C ILE A 61 -0.38 1.81 6.01
N SER A 62 -1.64 1.45 6.26
CA SER A 62 -2.04 0.73 7.47
C SER A 62 -1.35 -0.64 7.57
N VAL A 63 -1.27 -1.39 6.47
CA VAL A 63 -0.52 -2.66 6.40
C VAL A 63 0.97 -2.46 6.65
N TRP A 64 1.59 -1.43 6.07
CA TRP A 64 3.02 -1.19 6.28
C TRP A 64 3.37 -0.81 7.72
N THR A 65 2.58 0.09 8.31
CA THR A 65 2.87 0.71 9.61
C THR A 65 2.35 -0.07 10.81
N LYS A 66 1.60 -1.15 10.57
CA LYS A 66 0.90 -1.93 11.61
C LYS A 66 0.00 -1.04 12.48
N ASN A 67 -0.55 0.02 11.89
CA ASN A 67 -1.22 1.09 12.63
C ASN A 67 -2.57 1.47 12.00
N SER A 68 -3.61 1.48 12.82
CA SER A 68 -4.97 1.88 12.44
C SER A 68 -5.17 3.39 12.33
N LYS A 69 -4.16 4.21 12.69
CA LYS A 69 -4.24 5.68 12.66
C LYS A 69 -4.27 6.29 11.26
N TRP A 70 -4.07 5.52 10.20
CA TRP A 70 -4.02 6.01 8.82
C TRP A 70 -5.36 6.00 8.09
N GLU A 71 -6.46 5.99 8.85
CA GLU A 71 -7.82 6.27 8.37
C GLU A 71 -8.38 5.32 7.30
N PHE A 72 -7.84 4.11 7.17
CA PHE A 72 -8.44 3.15 6.25
C PHE A 72 -9.85 2.74 6.71
N ASP A 73 -10.86 3.02 5.88
CA ASP A 73 -12.26 2.68 6.11
C ASP A 73 -12.74 1.61 5.11
N PHE A 74 -13.17 0.45 5.64
CA PHE A 74 -13.71 -0.64 4.85
C PHE A 74 -15.01 -0.27 4.11
N THR A 75 -15.77 0.68 4.63
CA THR A 75 -16.99 1.20 4.01
C THR A 75 -16.64 2.00 2.75
N GLU A 76 -15.66 2.90 2.84
CA GLU A 76 -15.15 3.62 1.67
C GLU A 76 -14.54 2.67 0.66
N ALA A 77 -13.77 1.68 1.11
CA ALA A 77 -13.22 0.64 0.26
C ALA A 77 -14.33 -0.11 -0.51
N GLY A 78 -15.42 -0.49 0.16
CA GLY A 78 -16.57 -1.15 -0.44
C GLY A 78 -17.36 -0.28 -1.43
N LEU A 79 -17.31 1.05 -1.30
CA LEU A 79 -17.98 1.98 -2.20
C LEU A 79 -17.13 2.32 -3.42
N PHE A 80 -15.84 2.63 -3.23
CA PHE A 80 -15.01 3.29 -4.23
C PHE A 80 -14.01 2.39 -4.94
N LEU A 81 -13.65 1.23 -4.37
CA LEU A 81 -12.69 0.32 -5.00
C LEU A 81 -13.34 -0.56 -6.06
N GLY A 82 -12.55 -1.02 -7.03
CA GLY A 82 -12.98 -2.03 -8.00
C GLY A 82 -13.04 -3.43 -7.39
N LYS A 83 -13.51 -4.41 -8.18
CA LYS A 83 -13.61 -5.81 -7.73
C LYS A 83 -12.23 -6.40 -7.37
N GLU A 84 -11.20 -6.04 -8.12
CA GLU A 84 -9.84 -6.57 -7.95
C GLU A 84 -9.22 -6.09 -6.64
N GLU A 85 -9.31 -4.79 -6.35
CA GLU A 85 -8.79 -4.21 -5.11
C GLU A 85 -9.57 -4.71 -3.88
N ARG A 86 -10.90 -4.86 -3.98
CA ARG A 86 -11.71 -5.46 -2.91
C ARG A 86 -11.31 -6.90 -2.64
N GLN A 87 -11.03 -7.67 -3.69
CA GLN A 87 -10.56 -9.05 -3.55
C GLN A 87 -9.17 -9.10 -2.91
N LEU A 88 -8.27 -8.18 -3.28
CA LEU A 88 -6.95 -8.04 -2.66
C LEU A 88 -7.08 -7.80 -1.14
N ILE A 89 -7.92 -6.84 -0.75
CA ILE A 89 -8.16 -6.54 0.68
C ILE A 89 -8.78 -7.74 1.38
N ALA A 90 -9.76 -8.40 0.77
CA ALA A 90 -10.39 -9.60 1.34
C ALA A 90 -9.36 -10.74 1.55
N ASN A 91 -8.48 -10.97 0.58
CA ASN A 91 -7.42 -11.97 0.69
C ASN A 91 -6.47 -11.64 1.84
N TRP A 92 -6.09 -10.37 2.00
CA TRP A 92 -5.27 -9.93 3.13
C TRP A 92 -6.00 -10.10 4.48
N ILE A 93 -7.30 -9.82 4.56
CA ILE A 93 -8.07 -10.04 5.81
C ILE A 93 -8.09 -11.53 6.19
N LEU A 94 -8.22 -12.42 5.21
CA LEU A 94 -8.27 -13.86 5.44
C LEU A 94 -6.92 -14.44 5.86
N GLU A 95 -5.83 -13.91 5.29
CA GLU A 95 -4.45 -14.32 5.57
C GLU A 95 -3.58 -13.09 5.85
N PRO A 96 -3.73 -12.45 7.02
CA PRO A 96 -3.07 -11.18 7.30
C PRO A 96 -1.57 -11.36 7.43
N PHE A 97 -0.85 -10.40 6.86
CA PHE A 97 0.60 -10.33 6.98
C PHE A 97 1.04 -8.87 7.15
N TRP A 98 2.26 -8.70 7.66
CA TRP A 98 2.82 -7.40 7.94
C TRP A 98 4.31 -7.34 7.55
N PRO A 99 4.75 -6.33 6.78
CA PRO A 99 6.15 -6.15 6.40
C PRO A 99 7.13 -6.00 7.56
#